data_AF-A0A2R6C3Z3-F1
#
_entry.id   AF-A0A2R6C3Z3-F1
#
_cell.length_a   1.000
_cell.length_b   1.000
_cell.length_c   1.000
_cell.angle_alpha   90.00
_cell.angle_beta   90.00
_cell.angle_gamma   90.00
#
_symmetry.space_group_name_H-M   'P 1'
#
loop_
_entity.id
_entity.type
_entity.pdbx_description
1 polymer ?
#
loop_
_entity_poly.entity_id
_entity_poly.type
_entity_poly.pdbx_seq_one_letter_code
_entity_poly.pdbx_strand_id
1 'polypeptide(L)'
;MNAPDVQSQKPEIPIALSKVGLVNVVKEVVFNGSSRPYNVVASINVYTDLPSYQRGMHMSRGGEAITYIVESASTMPIHTFES
;
A
#
# COMPACT_ATOMS: atom_id res chain seq x y z
N MET A 1 15.89 -23.86 -5.00
CA MET A 1 15.17 -24.31 -3.79
C MET A 1 14.12 -23.25 -3.48
N ASN A 2 12.84 -23.60 -3.42
CA ASN A 2 11.79 -22.66 -3.02
C ASN A 2 11.91 -22.44 -1.50
N ALA A 3 11.95 -21.18 -1.06
CA ALA A 3 11.89 -20.87 0.36
C ALA A 3 10.54 -21.37 0.92
N PRO A 4 10.51 -22.00 2.11
CA PRO A 4 9.25 -22.41 2.73
C PRO A 4 8.37 -21.18 2.96
N ASP A 5 7.07 -21.31 2.68
CA ASP A 5 6.10 -20.25 2.92
C ASP A 5 5.83 -20.08 4.42
N VAL A 6 6.73 -19.34 5.07
CA VAL A 6 6.69 -19.05 6.50
C VAL A 6 5.52 -18.13 6.89
N GLN A 7 4.98 -17.37 5.92
CA GLN A 7 3.91 -16.39 6.17
C GLN A 7 2.56 -17.08 6.39
N SER A 8 2.32 -18.17 5.66
CA SER A 8 1.11 -19.00 5.75
C SER A 8 1.10 -20.01 6.91
N GLN A 9 2.19 -20.10 7.68
CA GLN A 9 2.25 -20.99 8.84
C GLN A 9 1.47 -20.43 10.04
N LYS A 10 1.03 -21.31 10.93
CA LYS A 10 0.36 -20.94 12.18
C LYS A 10 1.34 -20.25 13.14
N PRO A 11 1.02 -19.06 13.68
CA PRO A 11 1.89 -18.38 14.63
C PRO A 11 2.03 -19.16 15.94
N GLU A 12 3.19 -19.02 16.59
CA GLU A 12 3.46 -19.60 17.91
C GLU A 12 2.54 -19.01 18.98
N ILE A 13 2.23 -17.72 18.83
CA ILE A 13 1.27 -16.98 19.65
C ILE A 13 0.13 -16.50 18.73
N PRO A 14 -1.07 -17.10 18.80
CA PRO A 14 -2.16 -16.81 17.86
C PRO A 14 -2.96 -15.58 18.28
N ILE A 15 -2.38 -14.40 18.09
CA ILE A 15 -3.04 -13.10 18.30
C ILE A 15 -3.37 -12.48 16.94
N ALA A 16 -4.59 -11.99 16.77
CA ALA A 16 -4.97 -11.23 15.59
C ALA A 16 -4.44 -9.79 15.69
N LEU A 17 -3.90 -9.25 14.59
CA LEU A 17 -3.42 -7.88 14.52
C LEU A 17 -4.31 -7.09 13.55
N SER A 18 -4.87 -5.97 14.01
CA SER A 18 -5.78 -5.12 13.23
C SER A 18 -5.07 -4.13 12.29
N LYS A 19 -3.74 -4.05 12.34
CA LYS A 19 -2.97 -3.15 11.48
C LYS A 19 -1.54 -3.67 11.29
N VAL A 20 -1.31 -4.35 10.17
CA VAL A 20 0.01 -4.76 9.71
C VAL A 20 0.22 -4.23 8.29
N GLY A 21 1.38 -3.64 8.00
CA GLY A 21 1.48 -2.90 6.75
C GLY A 21 2.80 -2.19 6.49
N LEU A 22 2.84 -1.51 5.34
CA LEU A 22 3.89 -0.58 4.96
C LEU A 22 3.51 0.82 5.45
N VAL A 23 4.46 1.48 6.12
CA VAL A 23 4.27 2.80 6.72
C VAL A 23 5.33 3.75 6.20
N ASN A 24 4.93 4.99 5.95
CA ASN A 24 5.78 6.09 5.50
C ASN A 24 6.52 5.79 4.19
N VAL A 25 5.84 5.16 3.23
CA VAL A 25 6.41 4.94 1.90
C VAL A 25 6.30 6.23 1.11
N VAL A 26 7.44 6.88 0.89
CA VAL A 26 7.53 8.15 0.15
C VAL A 26 7.60 7.88 -1.35
N LYS A 27 6.69 8.47 -2.12
CA LYS A 27 6.61 8.34 -3.58
C LYS A 27 6.31 9.68 -4.25
N GLU A 28 6.92 9.90 -5.41
CA GLU A 28 6.48 10.95 -6.32
C GLU A 28 5.21 10.49 -7.03
N VAL A 29 4.19 11.35 -7.06
CA VAL A 29 2.88 11.07 -7.63
C VAL A 29 2.48 12.23 -8.54
N VAL A 30 2.03 11.89 -9.73
CA VAL A 30 1.53 12.85 -10.73
C VAL A 30 0.02 12.75 -10.78
N PHE A 31 -0.66 13.87 -10.54
CA PHE A 31 -2.09 13.99 -10.71
C PHE A 31 -2.41 14.85 -11.93
N ASN A 32 -3.33 14.39 -12.80
CA ASN A 32 -3.79 15.18 -13.93
C ASN A 32 -4.91 16.12 -13.50
N GLY A 33 -4.56 17.39 -13.27
CA GLY A 33 -5.54 18.44 -13.06
C GLY A 33 -6.26 18.84 -14.35
N SER A 34 -7.34 19.59 -14.20
CA SER A 34 -8.13 20.11 -15.33
C SER A 34 -7.33 21.04 -16.25
N SER A 35 -6.39 21.82 -15.69
CA SER A 35 -5.58 22.80 -16.42
C SER A 35 -4.13 22.35 -16.67
N ARG A 36 -3.54 21.58 -15.76
CA ARG A 36 -2.14 21.10 -15.82
C ARG A 36 -1.92 19.90 -14.90
N PRO A 37 -0.85 19.11 -15.10
CA PRO A 37 -0.44 18.10 -14.14
C PRO A 37 0.15 18.72 -12.86
N TYR A 38 0.01 18.01 -11.74
CA TYR A 38 0.59 18.34 -10.44
C TYR A 38 1.52 17.21 -9.98
N ASN A 39 2.79 17.53 -9.76
CA ASN A 39 3.77 16.60 -9.20
C ASN A 39 3.88 16.85 -7.70
N VAL A 40 3.65 15.81 -6.89
CA VAL A 40 3.74 15.90 -5.43
C VAL A 40 4.54 14.74 -4.87
N VAL A 41 5.14 14.96 -3.69
CA VAL A 41 5.74 13.90 -2.90
C VAL A 41 4.72 13.46 -1.86
N ALA A 42 4.17 12.25 -2.02
CA ALA A 42 3.18 11.67 -1.13
C ALA A 42 3.83 10.69 -0.14
N SER A 43 3.31 10.68 1.10
CA SER A 43 3.60 9.63 2.08
C SER A 43 2.43 8.66 2.13
N ILE A 44 2.69 7.40 1.78
CA ILE A 44 1.65 6.38 1.61
C ILE A 44 1.77 5.34 2.74
N ASN A 45 0.63 5.06 3.38
CA ASN A 45 0.49 4.04 4.40
C ASN A 45 -0.53 3.00 3.92
N VAL A 46 -0.15 1.73 3.89
CA VAL A 46 -1.02 0.62 3.47
C VAL A 46 -1.06 -0.41 4.58
N TYR A 47 -2.26 -0.83 4.95
CA TYR A 47 -2.50 -1.75 6.06
C TYR A 47 -3.44 -2.87 5.67
N THR A 48 -3.31 -4.00 6.34
CA THR A 48 -4.28 -5.11 6.34
C THR A 48 -4.46 -5.63 7.76
N ASP A 49 -5.61 -6.24 8.01
CA ASP A 49 -5.77 -7.14 9.14
C ASP A 49 -4.93 -8.40 8.91
N LEU A 50 -4.29 -8.88 9.98
CA LEU A 50 -3.60 -10.15 10.02
C LEU A 50 -4.36 -11.08 10.99
N PRO A 51 -5.07 -12.11 10.47
CA PRO A 51 -5.82 -13.01 11.30
C PRO A 51 -4.89 -13.88 12.17
N SER A 52 -5.38 -14.34 13.31
CA SER A 52 -4.59 -15.08 14.32
C SER A 52 -4.03 -16.43 13.86
N TYR A 53 -4.45 -16.92 12.69
CA TYR A 53 -3.96 -18.16 12.09
C TYR A 53 -2.83 -17.95 11.07
N GLN A 54 -2.44 -16.71 10.78
CA GLN A 54 -1.40 -16.38 9.80
C GLN A 54 -0.20 -15.72 10.50
N ARG A 55 1.03 -16.09 10.10
CA ARG A 55 2.26 -15.56 10.72
C ARG A 55 2.64 -14.17 10.24
N GLY A 56 2.27 -13.79 9.03
CA GLY A 56 2.50 -12.43 8.55
C GLY A 56 1.91 -12.15 7.17
N MET A 57 1.99 -10.88 6.77
CA MET A 57 1.42 -10.40 5.52
C MET A 57 2.32 -10.73 4.33
N HIS A 58 1.73 -10.95 3.16
CA HIS A 58 2.48 -10.99 1.91
C HIS A 58 2.96 -9.57 1.54
N MET A 59 4.23 -9.28 1.84
CA MET A 59 4.82 -7.94 1.65
C MET A 59 4.79 -7.47 0.19
N SER A 60 4.86 -8.39 -0.78
CA SER A 60 4.76 -8.06 -2.21
C SER A 60 3.45 -7.36 -2.55
N ARG A 61 2.34 -7.79 -1.93
CA ARG A 61 1.01 -7.21 -2.17
C ARG A 61 0.90 -5.76 -1.71
N GLY A 62 1.59 -5.42 -0.61
CA GLY A 62 1.65 -4.03 -0.14
C GLY A 62 2.36 -3.13 -1.15
N GLY A 63 3.49 -3.59 -1.69
CA GLY A 63 4.22 -2.86 -2.73
C GLY A 63 3.44 -2.72 -4.03
N GLU A 64 2.80 -3.81 -4.49
CA GLU A 64 1.93 -3.83 -5.67
C GLU A 64 0.77 -2.83 -5.53
N ALA A 65 0.11 -2.79 -4.37
CA ALA A 65 -0.97 -1.85 -4.10
C ALA A 65 -0.49 -0.39 -4.17
N ILE A 66 0.70 -0.10 -3.62
CA ILE A 66 1.29 1.25 -3.70
C ILE A 66 1.57 1.62 -5.16
N THR A 67 2.21 0.72 -5.93
CA THR A 67 2.49 0.96 -7.35
C THR A 67 1.19 1.23 -8.13
N TYR A 68 0.17 0.41 -7.93
CA TYR A 68 -1.13 0.59 -8.56
C TYR A 68 -1.76 1.95 -8.24
N ILE A 69 -1.70 2.40 -6.97
CA ILE A 69 -2.20 3.71 -6.55
C ILE A 69 -1.44 4.84 -7.26
N VAL A 70 -0.11 4.75 -7.31
CA VAL A 70 0.75 5.78 -7.94
C VAL A 70 0.48 5.86 -9.45
N GLU A 71 0.36 4.73 -10.13
CA GLU A 71 0.06 4.68 -11.57
C GLU A 71 -1.35 5.21 -11.88
N SER A 72 -2.33 4.83 -11.06
CA SER A 72 -3.73 5.22 -11.23
C SER A 72 -4.01 6.68 -10.87
N ALA A 73 -3.16 7.31 -10.05
CA ALA A 73 -3.34 8.71 -9.63
C ALA A 73 -3.43 9.69 -10.82
N SER A 74 -2.77 9.37 -11.93
CA SER A 74 -2.81 10.16 -13.17
C SER A 74 -4.16 10.07 -13.90
N THR A 75 -4.93 9.01 -13.70
CA THR A 75 -6.22 8.82 -14.40
C THR A 75 -7.42 9.23 -13.55
N MET A 76 -7.20 9.48 -12.26
CA MET A 76 -8.24 9.89 -11.33
C MET A 76 -8.54 11.39 -11.47
N PRO A 77 -9.82 11.79 -11.60
CA PRO A 77 -10.19 13.20 -11.57
C PRO A 77 -9.88 13.76 -10.18
N ILE A 78 -9.09 14.84 -10.15
CA ILE A 78 -8.78 15.56 -8.91
C ILE A 78 -9.51 16.90 -8.87
N HIS A 79 -10.20 17.15 -7.76
CA HIS A 79 -10.72 18.48 -7.45
C HIS A 79 -9.58 19.30 -6.86
N THR A 80 -9.19 20.36 -7.56
CA THR A 80 -8.22 21.33 -7.04
C THR A 80 -8.96 22.58 -6.56
N PHE A 81 -8.45 23.19 -5.49
CA PHE A 81 -8.99 24.44 -4.94
C PHE A 81 -8.56 25.68 -5.76
N GLU A 82 -7.78 25.49 -6.81
CA GLU A 82 -7.41 26.56 -7.75
C GLU A 82 -8.49 26.63 -8.84
N SER A 83 -9.47 27.51 -8.60
CA SER A 83 -10.45 27.97 -9.61
C SER A 83 -9.93 29.22 -10.30
#